data_AF-A0A0F0ZT33-F1
#
_entry.id   AF-A0A0F0ZT33-F1
#
_cell.length_a   1.000
_cell.length_b   1.000
_cell.length_c   1.000
_cell.angle_alpha   90.00
_cell.angle_beta   90.00
_cell.angle_gamma   90.00
#
_symmetry.space_group_name_H-M   'P 1'
#
loop_
_entity.id
_entity.type
_entity.pdbx_description
1 polymer ?
#
loop_
_entity_poly.entity_id
_entity_poly.type
_entity_poly.pdbx_seq_one_letter_code
_entity_poly.pdbx_strand_id
1 'polypeptide(L)'
;MPSPEMLDSLIFNHAADTASLLVSRGVCELDRLFGEGYAAANPVVLNQWVAVASTMQLAQLQINAANGLACQIERLGAMADAIEASAAAAYAGRMQ
;
A
#
# COMPACT_ATOMS: atom_id res chain seq x y z
N MET A 1 -6.17 -22.11 0.50
CA MET A 1 -6.51 -20.68 0.61
C MET A 1 -7.14 -20.44 1.97
N PRO A 2 -6.83 -19.32 2.66
CA PRO A 2 -7.52 -18.97 3.90
C PRO A 2 -9.03 -18.85 3.67
N SER A 3 -9.84 -19.19 4.68
CA SER A 3 -11.29 -18.96 4.63
C SER A 3 -11.58 -17.45 4.66
N PRO A 4 -12.76 -17.01 4.19
CA PRO A 4 -13.14 -15.59 4.26
C PRO A 4 -13.04 -15.00 5.67
N GLU A 5 -13.49 -15.75 6.69
CA GLU A 5 -13.40 -15.33 8.11
C GLU A 5 -11.95 -15.19 8.61
N MET A 6 -11.06 -16.08 8.15
CA MET A 6 -9.63 -15.96 8.44
C MET A 6 -9.03 -14.73 7.75
N LEU A 7 -9.47 -14.42 6.53
CA LEU A 7 -9.00 -13.25 5.79
C LEU A 7 -9.40 -11.95 6.52
N ASP A 8 -10.66 -11.84 6.94
CA ASP A 8 -11.17 -10.69 7.69
C ASP A 8 -10.42 -10.49 9.01
N SER A 9 -10.16 -11.58 9.72
CA SER A 9 -9.38 -11.56 10.97
C SER A 9 -7.95 -11.08 10.73
N LEU A 10 -7.31 -11.54 9.66
CA LEU A 10 -5.95 -11.11 9.29
C LEU A 10 -5.92 -9.62 8.91
N ILE A 11 -6.90 -9.14 8.15
CA ILE A 11 -7.04 -7.74 7.77
C ILE A 11 -7.23 -6.86 9.03
N PHE A 12 -8.13 -7.27 9.92
CA PHE A 12 -8.38 -6.55 11.16
C PHE A 12 -7.13 -6.49 12.04
N ASN A 13 -6.46 -7.62 12.26
CA ASN A 13 -5.24 -7.66 13.08
C ASN A 13 -4.13 -6.77 12.49
N HIS A 14 -3.93 -6.81 11.18
CA HIS A 14 -2.96 -5.94 10.51
C HIS A 14 -3.32 -4.45 10.66
N ALA A 15 -4.60 -4.10 10.54
CA ALA A 15 -5.07 -2.74 10.75
C ALA A 15 -4.87 -2.29 12.21
N ALA A 16 -5.14 -3.17 13.18
CA ALA A 16 -4.96 -2.89 14.61
C ALA A 16 -3.49 -2.64 14.96
N ASP A 17 -2.57 -3.47 14.44
CA ASP A 17 -1.12 -3.28 14.64
C ASP A 17 -0.64 -1.96 14.04
N THR A 18 -1.12 -1.64 12.82
CA THR A 18 -0.78 -0.38 12.15
C THR A 18 -1.27 0.83 12.94
N ALA A 19 -2.51 0.77 13.43
CA ALA A 19 -3.08 1.84 14.26
C ALA A 19 -2.29 2.01 15.57
N SER A 20 -1.91 0.91 16.22
CA SER A 20 -1.10 0.96 17.44
C SER A 20 0.25 1.64 17.20
N LEU A 21 0.95 1.27 16.13
CA LEU A 21 2.23 1.88 15.76
C LEU A 21 2.10 3.37 15.46
N LEU A 22 1.02 3.79 14.76
CA LEU A 22 0.76 5.20 14.50
C LEU A 22 0.51 5.97 15.79
N VAL A 23 -0.31 5.45 16.71
CA VAL A 23 -0.56 6.09 18.00
C VAL A 23 0.74 6.22 18.80
N SER A 24 1.54 5.16 18.90
CA SER A 24 2.84 5.21 19.58
C SER A 24 3.78 6.23 18.96
N ARG A 25 3.83 6.29 17.62
CA ARG A 25 4.63 7.30 16.92
C ARG A 25 4.14 8.72 17.21
N GLY A 26 2.82 8.93 17.20
CA GLY A 26 2.21 10.21 17.52
C GLY A 26 2.54 10.66 18.94
N VAL A 27 2.47 9.76 19.93
CA VAL A 27 2.89 10.04 21.31
C VAL A 27 4.35 10.46 21.36
N CYS A 28 5.25 9.66 20.78
CA CYS A 28 6.68 9.96 20.80
C CYS A 28 7.03 11.28 20.09
N GLU A 29 6.43 11.56 18.92
CA GLU A 29 6.72 12.77 18.16
C GLU A 29 6.18 14.02 18.85
N LEU A 30 4.95 13.97 19.38
CA LEU A 30 4.36 15.10 20.09
C LEU A 30 5.11 15.40 21.38
N ASP A 31 5.47 14.37 22.16
CA ASP A 31 6.27 14.55 23.37
C ASP A 31 7.68 15.08 23.06
N ARG A 32 8.29 14.64 21.95
CA ARG A 32 9.59 15.17 21.49
C ARG A 32 9.51 16.64 21.10
N LEU A 33 8.39 17.07 20.49
CA LEU A 33 8.24 18.43 19.97
C LEU A 33 7.79 19.44 21.03
N PHE A 34 6.95 19.02 21.96
CA PHE A 34 6.25 19.90 22.89
C PHE A 34 6.54 19.61 24.37
N GLY A 35 7.31 18.57 24.67
CA GLY A 35 7.71 18.15 26.02
C GLY A 35 7.06 16.85 26.47
N GLU A 36 7.72 16.11 27.36
CA GLU A 36 7.24 14.83 27.88
C GLU A 36 5.82 14.95 28.49
N GLY A 37 4.94 14.01 28.13
CA GLY A 37 3.56 13.99 28.60
C GLY A 37 2.61 14.93 27.86
N TYR A 38 3.09 15.69 26.87
CA TYR A 38 2.24 16.59 26.08
C TYR A 38 1.13 15.83 25.37
N ALA A 39 1.42 14.68 24.75
CA ALA A 39 0.43 13.86 24.04
C ALA A 39 -0.66 13.34 24.99
N ALA A 40 -0.28 12.94 26.20
CA ALA A 40 -1.22 12.49 27.23
C ALA A 40 -2.11 13.63 27.74
N ALA A 41 -1.55 14.84 27.89
CA ALA A 41 -2.30 16.02 28.29
C ALA A 41 -3.22 16.58 27.17
N ASN A 42 -2.91 16.28 25.91
CA ASN A 42 -3.60 16.85 24.74
C ASN A 42 -4.09 15.75 23.77
N PRO A 43 -5.05 14.89 24.17
CA PRO A 43 -5.51 13.76 23.35
C PRO A 43 -6.16 14.19 22.03
N VAL A 44 -6.74 15.39 21.96
CA VAL A 44 -7.30 15.94 20.72
C VAL A 44 -6.21 16.18 19.68
N VAL A 45 -5.04 16.69 20.10
CA VAL A 45 -3.91 16.92 19.21
C VAL A 45 -3.33 15.59 18.73
N LEU A 46 -3.21 14.61 19.63
CA LEU A 46 -2.81 13.24 19.26
C LEU A 46 -3.77 12.64 18.22
N ASN A 47 -5.08 12.76 18.42
CA ASN A 47 -6.07 12.25 17.47
C ASN A 47 -5.97 12.93 16.10
N GLN A 48 -5.76 14.26 16.06
CA GLN A 48 -5.54 14.99 14.81
C GLN A 48 -4.26 14.55 14.11
N TRP A 49 -3.16 14.40 14.85
CA TRP A 49 -1.91 13.88 14.32
C TRP A 49 -2.11 12.48 13.71
N VAL A 50 -2.78 11.58 14.43
CA VAL A 50 -3.05 10.20 13.96
C VAL A 50 -3.92 10.21 12.70
N ALA A 51 -4.94 11.06 12.63
CA ALA A 51 -5.80 11.17 11.46
C ALA A 51 -5.00 11.60 10.22
N VAL A 52 -4.16 12.63 10.34
CA VAL A 52 -3.31 13.09 9.24
C VAL A 52 -2.30 12.00 8.86
N ALA A 53 -1.59 11.42 9.82
CA ALA A 53 -0.61 10.37 9.55
C ALA A 53 -1.24 9.15 8.85
N SER A 54 -2.45 8.74 9.27
CA SER A 54 -3.20 7.64 8.65
C SER A 54 -3.56 7.93 7.20
N THR A 55 -4.00 9.15 6.88
CA THR A 55 -4.31 9.53 5.49
C THR A 55 -3.08 9.53 4.59
N MET A 56 -1.94 10.01 5.08
CA MET A 56 -0.68 9.95 4.35
C MET A 56 -0.23 8.52 4.10
N GLN A 57 -0.37 7.63 5.10
CA GLN A 57 -0.03 6.22 4.96
C GLN A 57 -0.93 5.51 3.96
N LEU A 58 -2.25 5.78 3.98
CA LEU A 58 -3.18 5.21 3.02
C LEU A 58 -2.84 5.65 1.59
N ALA A 59 -2.55 6.94 1.39
CA ALA A 59 -2.13 7.45 0.09
C ALA A 59 -0.86 6.76 -0.42
N GLN A 60 0.13 6.55 0.46
CA GLN A 60 1.37 5.84 0.09
C GLN A 60 1.11 4.38 -0.30
N LEU A 61 0.24 3.68 0.43
CA LEU A 61 -0.16 2.31 0.10
C LEU A 61 -0.85 2.23 -1.26
N GLN A 62 -1.75 3.17 -1.55
CA GLN A 62 -2.44 3.25 -2.84
C GLN A 62 -1.47 3.53 -3.99
N ILE A 63 -0.50 4.44 -3.81
CA ILE A 63 0.54 4.72 -4.81
C ILE A 63 1.40 3.47 -5.06
N ASN A 64 1.83 2.78 -4.01
CA ASN A 64 2.64 1.57 -4.15
C ASN A 64 1.87 0.46 -4.89
N ALA A 65 0.59 0.27 -4.57
CA ALA A 65 -0.27 -0.67 -5.27
C ALA A 65 -0.45 -0.29 -6.74
N ALA A 66 -0.72 0.99 -7.03
CA ALA A 66 -0.87 1.50 -8.39
C ALA A 66 0.41 1.33 -9.23
N ASN A 67 1.59 1.59 -8.65
CA ASN A 67 2.87 1.37 -9.33
C ASN A 67 3.11 -0.12 -9.62
N GLY A 68 2.75 -1.01 -8.69
CA GLY A 68 2.82 -2.45 -8.91
C GLY A 68 1.93 -2.90 -10.06
N LEU A 69 0.70 -2.37 -10.14
CA LEU A 69 -0.22 -2.64 -11.25
C LEU A 69 0.29 -2.07 -12.57
N ALA A 70 0.81 -0.86 -12.58
CA ALA A 70 1.39 -0.24 -13.79
C ALA A 70 2.52 -1.10 -14.36
N CYS A 71 3.43 -1.57 -13.52
CA CYS A 71 4.51 -2.47 -13.93
C CYS A 71 3.98 -3.79 -14.50
N GLN A 72 2.92 -4.36 -13.91
CA GLN A 72 2.29 -5.58 -14.45
C GLN A 72 1.66 -5.33 -15.82
N ILE A 73 1.02 -4.19 -16.02
CA ILE A 73 0.42 -3.80 -17.31
C ILE A 73 1.51 -3.66 -18.39
N GLU A 74 2.61 -2.97 -18.09
CA GLU A 74 3.75 -2.83 -19.02
C GLU A 74 4.31 -4.20 -19.44
N ARG A 75 4.47 -5.11 -18.48
CA ARG A 75 4.94 -6.47 -18.76
C ARG A 75 3.96 -7.26 -19.63
N LEU A 76 2.65 -7.12 -19.40
CA LEU A 76 1.63 -7.76 -20.22
C LEU A 76 1.62 -7.20 -21.65
N GLY A 77 1.79 -5.88 -21.82
CA GLY A 77 1.91 -5.25 -23.13
C GLY A 77 3.10 -5.81 -23.92
N ALA A 78 4.28 -5.86 -23.30
CA ALA A 78 5.47 -6.43 -23.94
C ALA A 78 5.30 -7.91 -24.33
N MET A 79 4.56 -8.69 -23.52
CA MET A 79 4.22 -10.07 -23.87
C MET A 79 3.27 -10.16 -25.07
N ALA A 80 2.28 -9.26 -25.17
CA ALA A 80 1.38 -9.20 -26.30
C ALA A 80 2.14 -8.87 -27.60
N ASP A 81 3.00 -7.87 -27.57
CA ASP A 81 3.84 -7.49 -28.72
C ASP A 81 4.72 -8.64 -29.20
N ALA A 82 5.31 -9.39 -28.25
CA ALA A 82 6.14 -10.56 -28.57
C ALA A 82 5.34 -11.69 -29.22
N ILE A 83 4.09 -11.90 -28.78
CA ILE A 83 3.17 -12.88 -29.37
C ILE A 83 2.81 -12.47 -30.79
N GLU A 84 2.47 -11.19 -31.02
CA GLU A 84 2.16 -10.67 -32.36
C GLU A 84 3.34 -10.80 -33.31
N ALA A 85 4.55 -10.44 -32.87
CA ALA A 85 5.76 -10.60 -33.66
C ALA A 85 6.05 -12.08 -33.99
N SER A 86 5.87 -12.98 -33.03
CA SER A 86 6.05 -14.42 -33.22
C SER A 86 5.03 -14.99 -34.22
N ALA A 87 3.76 -14.55 -34.15
CA ALA A 87 2.72 -14.95 -35.09
C ALA A 87 3.00 -14.45 -36.51
N ALA A 88 3.45 -13.19 -36.65
CA ALA A 88 3.81 -12.60 -37.95
C ALA A 88 4.99 -13.36 -38.60
N ALA A 89 6.03 -13.68 -37.84
CA ALA A 89 7.17 -14.46 -38.33
C ALA A 89 6.75 -15.88 -38.78
N ALA A 90 5.89 -16.53 -37.99
CA ALA A 90 5.37 -17.86 -38.33
C ALA A 90 4.50 -17.85 -39.60
N TYR A 91 3.77 -16.76 -39.86
CA TYR A 91 2.99 -16.60 -41.09
C TYR A 91 3.90 -16.37 -42.31
N ALA A 92 4.89 -15.48 -42.20
CA ALA A 92 5.85 -15.20 -43.27
C ALA A 92 6.64 -16.45 -43.69
N GLY A 93 7.05 -17.28 -42.72
CA GLY A 93 7.77 -18.53 -42.98
C GLY A 93 6.96 -19.63 -43.68
N ARG A 94 5.62 -19.53 -43.73
CA ARG A 94 4.77 -20.45 -44.52
C ARG A 94 4.58 -20.03 -45.97
N MET A 95 4.93 -18.79 -46.31
CA MET A 95 4.76 -18.21 -47.66
C MET A 95 6.04 -18.30 -48.50
N GLN A 96 7.15 -18.83 -47.94
CA GLN A 96 8.40 -19.15 -48.62
C GLN A 96 8.45 -20.64 -48.97
#